data_AF-A0A933XLX0-F1
#
_entry.id   AF-A0A933XLX0-F1
#
_cell.length_a   1.000
_cell.length_b   1.000
_cell.length_c   1.000
_cell.angle_alpha   90.00
_cell.angle_beta   90.00
_cell.angle_gamma   90.00
#
_symmetry.space_group_name_H-M   'P 1'
#
loop_
_entity.id
_entity.type
_entity.pdbx_description
1 polymer ?
#
loop_
_entity_poly.entity_id
_entity_poly.type
_entity_poly.pdbx_seq_one_letter_code
_entity_poly.pdbx_strand_id
1 'polypeptide(L)'
;MARLMRWGLGSRSIILLLSGLLVGALVLGWLGIPIVSSEGMFIRSHLISGDIPAAPEDPAWDKVPPLMLPLSGQVITRPVWPEPSARALGVRSVHNGTDIAFLLEWQDNTKNDRLTPGTFRDGVAIGLPLGDAPAFFCMGQLDHYINIWHWKADWQSDIDRRAAKAMERKGESGEVRRFEVIPRRASSVEDLVGGGFSTLTSKQLQGRVQGKATWKDGLWRVVIRRPLAGPDQENEARLEPGRIQTISFAVWNGENKERNGQKAVAPWFQLSIDPVVKL
;
A
#
# COMPACT_ATOMS: atom_id res chain seq x y z
N MET A 1 -51.23 -18.49 6.01
CA MET A 1 -50.96 -19.87 5.56
C MET A 1 -49.83 -19.82 4.53
N ALA A 2 -48.61 -20.19 4.91
CA ALA A 2 -47.51 -20.41 3.97
C ALA A 2 -46.74 -21.66 4.42
N ARG A 3 -46.75 -22.69 3.57
CA ARG A 3 -46.23 -24.03 3.85
C ARG A 3 -44.74 -24.04 3.52
N LEU A 4 -43.87 -24.04 4.54
CA LEU A 4 -42.44 -24.27 4.34
C LEU A 4 -42.20 -25.72 3.90
N MET A 5 -41.72 -25.90 2.67
CA MET A 5 -41.33 -27.20 2.13
C MET A 5 -39.94 -27.56 2.68
N ARG A 6 -39.88 -28.45 3.68
CA ARG A 6 -38.60 -29.01 4.18
C ARG A 6 -38.09 -30.06 3.20
N TRP A 7 -37.07 -29.72 2.42
CA TRP A 7 -36.27 -30.69 1.67
C TRP A 7 -35.33 -31.41 2.63
N GLY A 8 -35.72 -32.59 3.12
CA GLY A 8 -34.81 -33.47 3.85
C GLY A 8 -34.05 -34.35 2.88
N LEU A 9 -32.76 -34.07 2.64
CA LEU A 9 -31.90 -35.05 1.97
C LEU A 9 -31.76 -36.27 2.89
N GLY A 10 -32.17 -37.44 2.40
CA GLY A 10 -31.98 -38.70 3.13
C GLY A 10 -30.49 -39.00 3.32
N SER A 11 -30.14 -39.59 4.46
CA SER A 11 -28.75 -39.95 4.83
C SER A 11 -27.99 -40.68 3.71
N ARG A 12 -28.65 -41.53 2.94
CA ARG A 12 -28.07 -42.24 1.78
C ARG A 12 -27.63 -41.30 0.65
N SER A 13 -28.40 -40.25 0.37
CA SER A 13 -28.06 -39.26 -0.66
C SER A 13 -26.87 -38.41 -0.25
N ILE A 14 -26.74 -38.11 1.04
CA ILE A 14 -25.59 -37.38 1.60
C ILE A 14 -24.32 -38.23 1.51
N ILE A 15 -24.43 -39.53 1.86
CA ILE A 15 -23.29 -40.46 1.79
C ILE A 15 -22.79 -40.58 0.35
N LEU A 16 -23.69 -40.78 -0.63
CA LEU A 16 -23.29 -40.89 -2.04
C LEU A 16 -22.59 -39.63 -2.57
N LEU A 17 -23.06 -38.45 -2.15
CA LEU A 17 -22.46 -37.16 -2.53
C LEU A 17 -21.05 -37.00 -1.94
N LEU A 18 -20.87 -37.34 -0.66
CA LEU A 18 -19.57 -37.31 0.01
C LEU A 18 -18.59 -38.33 -0.57
N SER A 19 -19.07 -39.54 -0.90
CA SER A 19 -18.25 -40.56 -1.58
C SER A 19 -17.81 -40.10 -2.97
N GLY A 20 -18.70 -39.47 -3.74
CA GLY A 20 -18.36 -38.91 -5.05
C GLY A 20 -17.31 -37.80 -4.97
N LEU A 21 -17.44 -36.89 -4.01
CA LEU A 21 -16.44 -35.84 -3.73
C LEU A 21 -15.09 -36.43 -3.33
N LEU A 22 -15.07 -37.47 -2.50
CA LEU A 22 -13.85 -38.14 -2.07
C LEU A 22 -13.12 -38.83 -3.23
N VAL A 23 -13.87 -39.56 -4.08
CA VAL A 23 -13.30 -40.20 -5.28
C VAL A 23 -12.77 -39.16 -6.26
N GLY A 24 -13.50 -38.06 -6.46
CA GLY A 24 -13.03 -36.95 -7.30
C GLY A 24 -11.72 -36.34 -6.78
N ALA A 25 -11.62 -36.09 -5.48
CA ALA A 25 -10.38 -35.62 -4.86
C ALA A 25 -9.22 -36.61 -5.06
N LEU A 26 -9.45 -37.91 -4.85
CA LEU A 26 -8.41 -38.93 -5.07
C LEU A 26 -7.92 -39.02 -6.52
N VAL A 27 -8.83 -38.88 -7.50
CA VAL A 27 -8.48 -38.86 -8.93
C VAL A 27 -7.66 -37.61 -9.28
N LEU A 28 -8.05 -36.43 -8.76
CA LEU A 28 -7.30 -35.19 -8.94
C LEU A 28 -5.88 -35.31 -8.36
N GLY A 29 -5.75 -35.89 -7.15
CA GLY A 29 -4.46 -36.17 -6.54
C GLY A 29 -3.60 -37.14 -7.35
N TRP A 30 -4.21 -38.20 -7.91
CA TRP A 30 -3.50 -39.17 -8.76
C TRP A 30 -2.99 -38.56 -10.08
N LEU A 31 -3.72 -37.58 -10.62
CA LEU A 31 -3.32 -36.80 -11.80
C LEU A 31 -2.28 -35.71 -11.48
N GLY A 32 -1.79 -35.61 -10.25
CA GLY A 32 -0.83 -34.60 -9.82
C GLY A 32 -1.40 -33.18 -9.75
N ILE A 33 -2.74 -33.04 -9.78
CA ILE A 33 -3.41 -31.75 -9.62
C ILE A 33 -3.53 -31.49 -8.12
N PRO A 34 -2.91 -30.41 -7.59
CA PRO A 34 -3.00 -30.10 -6.18
C PRO A 34 -4.47 -29.82 -5.81
N ILE A 35 -5.05 -30.69 -4.97
CA ILE A 35 -6.45 -30.62 -4.51
C ILE A 35 -6.66 -29.40 -3.60
N VAL A 36 -5.57 -28.91 -3.00
CA VAL A 36 -5.48 -27.68 -2.23
C VAL A 36 -4.15 -27.03 -2.57
N SER A 37 -4.18 -25.80 -3.09
CA SER A 37 -3.00 -24.95 -3.13
C SER A 37 -3.12 -23.93 -2.00
N SER A 38 -2.19 -23.99 -1.04
CA SER A 38 -1.94 -22.86 -0.15
C SER A 38 -0.81 -22.04 -0.77
N GLU A 39 -1.06 -21.38 -1.90
CA GLU A 39 -0.14 -20.33 -2.31
C GLU A 39 -0.16 -19.28 -1.20
N GLY A 40 0.99 -19.03 -0.57
CA GLY A 40 1.10 -17.94 0.39
C GLY A 40 0.72 -16.63 -0.30
N MET A 41 0.04 -15.71 0.40
CA MET A 41 -0.21 -14.37 -0.14
C MET A 41 1.10 -13.57 -0.10
N PHE A 42 1.90 -13.71 -1.16
CA PHE A 42 3.09 -12.91 -1.39
C PHE A 42 2.75 -11.70 -2.24
N ILE A 43 3.16 -10.52 -1.80
CA ILE A 43 3.27 -9.35 -2.66
C ILE A 43 4.52 -9.56 -3.49
N ARG A 44 4.37 -9.80 -4.78
CA ARG A 44 5.51 -9.96 -5.68
C ARG A 44 5.90 -8.62 -6.29
N SER A 45 7.18 -8.27 -6.20
CA SER A 45 7.79 -7.19 -6.96
C SER A 45 8.38 -7.77 -8.23
N HIS A 46 7.69 -7.54 -9.35
CA HIS A 46 8.07 -8.10 -10.64
C HIS A 46 9.28 -7.38 -11.24
N LEU A 47 10.26 -8.14 -11.74
CA LEU A 47 11.35 -7.55 -12.51
C LEU A 47 10.81 -7.05 -13.86
N ILE A 48 11.04 -5.78 -14.17
CA ILE A 48 10.72 -5.17 -15.47
C ILE A 48 11.98 -4.64 -16.15
N SER A 49 11.95 -4.61 -17.48
CA SER A 49 13.00 -3.98 -18.29
C SER A 49 12.72 -2.48 -18.49
N GLY A 50 13.74 -1.64 -18.31
CA GLY A 50 13.65 -0.20 -18.57
C GLY A 50 13.32 0.63 -17.33
N ASP A 51 12.69 1.78 -17.56
CA ASP A 51 12.36 2.73 -16.51
C ASP A 51 11.16 2.27 -15.67
N ILE A 52 11.22 2.58 -14.38
CA ILE A 52 10.12 2.28 -13.47
C ILE A 52 8.97 3.27 -13.65
N PRO A 53 7.72 2.78 -13.69
CA PRO A 53 6.54 3.64 -13.79
C PRO A 53 6.50 4.67 -12.66
N ALA A 54 6.47 5.95 -13.04
CA ALA A 54 6.41 7.06 -12.10
C ALA A 54 4.97 7.56 -11.87
N ALA A 55 4.04 7.23 -12.77
CA ALA A 55 2.65 7.66 -12.71
C ALA A 55 1.69 6.46 -12.52
N PRO A 56 0.53 6.66 -11.88
CA PRO A 56 -0.45 5.59 -11.73
C PRO A 56 -1.07 5.08 -13.03
N GLU A 57 -1.09 5.90 -14.09
CA GLU A 57 -1.66 5.57 -15.41
C GLU A 57 -0.68 4.87 -16.34
N ASP A 58 0.54 4.58 -15.88
CA ASP A 58 1.57 3.96 -16.71
C ASP A 58 1.14 2.54 -17.14
N PRO A 59 1.17 2.22 -18.45
CA PRO A 59 0.74 0.91 -18.96
C PRO A 59 1.60 -0.26 -18.48
N ALA A 60 2.78 -0.01 -17.89
CA ALA A 60 3.57 -1.05 -17.23
C ALA A 60 2.76 -1.77 -16.14
N TRP A 61 1.83 -1.09 -15.46
CA TRP A 61 1.00 -1.66 -14.41
C TRP A 61 -0.03 -2.69 -14.92
N ASP A 62 -0.45 -2.60 -16.18
CA ASP A 62 -1.45 -3.51 -16.76
C ASP A 62 -0.94 -4.95 -16.87
N LYS A 63 0.39 -5.12 -16.89
CA LYS A 63 1.06 -6.43 -16.95
C LYS A 63 1.23 -7.07 -15.57
N VAL A 64 0.91 -6.35 -14.50
CA VAL A 64 1.14 -6.78 -13.12
C VAL A 64 -0.21 -7.06 -12.46
N PRO A 65 -0.47 -8.30 -12.01
CA PRO A 65 -1.71 -8.60 -11.32
C PRO A 65 -1.77 -7.90 -9.96
N PRO A 66 -2.90 -7.27 -9.58
CA PRO A 66 -3.07 -6.71 -8.24
C PRO A 66 -3.26 -7.82 -7.21
N LEU A 67 -2.60 -7.71 -6.07
CA LEU A 67 -2.95 -8.46 -4.87
C LEU A 67 -3.89 -7.61 -4.02
N MET A 68 -5.09 -8.11 -3.75
CA MET A 68 -6.05 -7.45 -2.88
C MET A 68 -5.82 -7.84 -1.42
N LEU A 69 -5.38 -6.88 -0.61
CA LEU A 69 -5.14 -7.07 0.81
C LEU A 69 -6.38 -6.61 1.60
N PRO A 70 -6.95 -7.46 2.49
CA PRO A 70 -7.99 -7.00 3.38
C PRO A 70 -7.41 -6.00 4.40
N LEU A 71 -8.17 -4.94 4.66
CA LEU A 71 -7.83 -3.94 5.67
C LEU A 71 -8.77 -4.09 6.88
N SER A 72 -8.20 -3.95 8.07
CA SER A 72 -8.94 -3.95 9.33
C SER A 72 -8.75 -2.63 10.08
N GLY A 73 -9.70 -2.26 10.93
CA GLY A 73 -9.57 -1.09 11.79
C GLY A 73 -8.46 -1.26 12.81
N GLN A 74 -7.79 -0.17 13.19
CA GLN A 74 -6.87 -0.19 14.32
C GLN A 74 -7.64 -0.37 15.62
N VAL A 75 -7.52 -1.55 16.25
CA VAL A 75 -8.14 -1.88 17.54
C VAL A 75 -7.13 -2.15 18.66
N ILE A 76 -5.83 -2.01 18.38
CA ILE A 76 -4.76 -2.41 19.31
C ILE A 76 -4.53 -1.37 20.42
N THR A 77 -4.56 -0.07 20.09
CA THR A 77 -4.36 1.02 21.06
C THR A 77 -5.54 1.97 21.10
N ARG A 78 -5.75 2.59 22.27
CA ARG A 78 -6.79 3.62 22.43
C ARG A 78 -6.31 4.96 21.85
N PRO A 79 -7.22 5.75 21.24
CA PRO A 79 -8.61 5.42 20.94
C PRO A 79 -8.70 4.38 19.81
N VAL A 80 -9.54 3.37 20.01
CA VAL A 80 -9.79 2.32 19.01
C VAL A 80 -10.60 2.88 17.84
N TRP A 81 -10.38 2.32 16.66
CA TRP A 81 -11.07 2.70 15.42
C TRP A 81 -11.52 1.46 14.65
N PRO A 82 -12.61 0.78 15.10
CA PRO A 82 -13.01 -0.51 14.55
C PRO A 82 -13.64 -0.43 13.16
N GLU A 83 -14.13 0.74 12.75
CA GLU A 83 -14.85 0.96 11.50
C GLU A 83 -14.05 1.87 10.55
N PRO A 84 -12.98 1.37 9.92
CA PRO A 84 -12.30 2.12 8.88
C PRO A 84 -13.17 2.19 7.62
N SER A 85 -13.03 3.28 6.87
CA SER A 85 -13.72 3.43 5.58
C SER A 85 -13.14 2.49 4.52
N ALA A 86 -11.81 2.47 4.40
CA ALA A 86 -11.12 1.59 3.47
C ALA A 86 -11.13 0.13 3.97
N ARG A 87 -11.67 -0.78 3.15
CA ARG A 87 -11.82 -2.22 3.50
C ARG A 87 -10.82 -3.14 2.80
N ALA A 88 -10.27 -2.69 1.69
CA ALA A 88 -9.26 -3.43 0.94
C ALA A 88 -8.28 -2.48 0.27
N LEU A 89 -7.05 -2.95 0.07
CA LEU A 89 -6.00 -2.26 -0.65
C LEU A 89 -5.52 -3.15 -1.80
N GLY A 90 -5.65 -2.68 -3.03
CA GLY A 90 -4.99 -3.29 -4.18
C GLY A 90 -3.53 -2.88 -4.20
N VAL A 91 -2.62 -3.86 -4.29
CA VAL A 91 -1.18 -3.65 -4.33
C VAL A 91 -0.58 -4.30 -5.57
N ARG A 92 0.17 -3.53 -6.34
CA ARG A 92 1.10 -4.01 -7.38
C ARG A 92 2.50 -3.54 -7.05
N SER A 93 3.52 -4.32 -7.41
CA SER A 93 4.91 -3.90 -7.26
C SER A 93 5.76 -4.33 -8.44
N VAL A 94 6.68 -3.45 -8.83
CA VAL A 94 7.70 -3.71 -9.86
C VAL A 94 9.05 -3.16 -9.43
N HIS A 95 10.12 -3.75 -9.94
CA HIS A 95 11.49 -3.24 -9.81
C HIS A 95 12.25 -3.46 -11.10
N ASN A 96 13.33 -2.72 -11.31
CA ASN A 96 14.21 -2.85 -12.49
C ASN A 96 15.66 -3.18 -12.08
N GLY A 97 15.86 -3.64 -10.84
CA GLY A 97 17.19 -3.89 -10.26
C GLY A 97 17.92 -2.66 -9.71
N THR A 98 17.47 -1.43 -10.01
CA THR A 98 18.02 -0.20 -9.40
C THR A 98 17.02 0.53 -8.53
N ASP A 99 15.74 0.45 -8.88
CA ASP A 99 14.63 1.13 -8.24
C ASP A 99 13.52 0.11 -7.95
N ILE A 100 12.58 0.48 -7.08
CA ILE A 100 11.34 -0.26 -6.84
C ILE A 100 10.16 0.71 -6.77
N ALA A 101 9.01 0.27 -7.27
CA ALA A 101 7.76 0.99 -7.15
C ALA A 101 6.63 0.09 -6.66
N PHE A 102 5.66 0.74 -6.02
CA PHE A 102 4.42 0.18 -5.55
C PHE A 102 3.27 1.03 -6.08
N LEU A 103 2.29 0.40 -6.72
CA LEU A 103 1.01 1.01 -7.02
C LEU A 103 -0.01 0.53 -5.98
N LEU A 104 -0.61 1.47 -5.28
CA LEU A 104 -1.56 1.28 -4.20
C LEU A 104 -2.91 1.85 -4.61
N GLU A 105 -3.96 1.05 -4.52
CA GLU A 105 -5.31 1.43 -4.93
C GLU A 105 -6.34 1.12 -3.85
N TRP A 106 -7.16 2.11 -3.48
CA TRP A 106 -8.28 1.92 -2.57
C TRP A 106 -9.46 2.80 -2.97
N GLN A 107 -10.65 2.34 -2.61
CA GLN A 107 -11.88 3.09 -2.82
C GLN A 107 -12.03 4.19 -1.76
N ASP A 108 -12.29 5.40 -2.24
CA ASP A 108 -12.59 6.57 -1.44
C ASP A 108 -13.47 7.53 -2.25
N ASN A 109 -14.74 7.67 -1.85
CA ASN A 109 -15.70 8.51 -2.57
C ASN A 109 -15.43 10.01 -2.40
N THR A 110 -14.51 10.38 -1.51
CA THR A 110 -14.10 11.75 -1.28
C THR A 110 -12.64 11.93 -1.65
N LYS A 111 -12.31 13.16 -2.07
CA LYS A 111 -10.94 13.57 -2.36
C LYS A 111 -10.52 14.61 -1.34
N ASN A 112 -9.94 14.18 -0.22
CA ASN A 112 -9.51 15.06 0.84
C ASN A 112 -8.02 15.42 0.68
N ASP A 113 -7.72 16.27 -0.32
CA ASP A 113 -6.36 16.69 -0.70
C ASP A 113 -5.97 18.09 -0.20
N ARG A 114 -6.72 18.64 0.76
CA ARG A 114 -6.48 19.96 1.36
C ARG A 114 -6.70 19.92 2.86
N LEU A 115 -5.96 20.75 3.57
CA LEU A 115 -6.12 20.94 5.00
C LEU A 115 -6.65 22.32 5.30
N THR A 116 -7.70 22.34 6.09
CA THR A 116 -8.31 23.49 6.72
C THR A 116 -8.64 23.10 8.17
N PRO A 117 -8.91 24.06 9.08
CA PRO A 117 -9.33 23.72 10.42
C PRO A 117 -10.55 22.78 10.40
N GLY A 118 -10.41 21.60 11.02
CA GLY A 118 -11.47 20.60 11.10
C GLY A 118 -11.53 19.59 9.94
N THR A 119 -10.66 19.70 8.92
CA THR A 119 -10.54 18.69 7.86
C THR A 119 -9.31 17.81 8.05
N PHE A 120 -9.39 16.60 7.53
CA PHE A 120 -8.30 15.62 7.54
C PHE A 120 -7.98 15.22 6.11
N ARG A 121 -6.73 14.78 5.89
CA ARG A 121 -6.23 14.42 4.57
C ARG A 121 -6.43 12.93 4.32
N ASP A 122 -6.54 12.57 3.05
CA ASP A 122 -6.33 11.17 2.64
C ASP A 122 -4.84 10.83 2.68
N GLY A 123 -4.56 9.56 2.94
CA GLY A 123 -3.18 9.07 3.02
C GLY A 123 -3.08 7.57 2.87
N VAL A 124 -1.91 7.13 2.43
CA VAL A 124 -1.53 5.72 2.42
C VAL A 124 -0.07 5.60 2.84
N ALA A 125 0.26 4.56 3.60
CA ALA A 125 1.62 4.32 4.04
C ALA A 125 2.05 2.88 3.81
N ILE A 126 3.33 2.73 3.52
CA ILE A 126 4.06 1.46 3.50
C ILE A 126 4.93 1.42 4.74
N GLY A 127 4.86 0.34 5.53
CA GLY A 127 5.76 0.05 6.63
C GLY A 127 6.70 -1.09 6.25
N LEU A 128 8.00 -0.93 6.51
CA LEU A 128 9.06 -1.90 6.24
C LEU A 128 9.96 -1.99 7.48
N PRO A 129 10.27 -3.19 8.00
CA PRO A 129 11.20 -3.27 9.13
C PRO A 129 12.63 -2.98 8.69
N LEU A 130 13.42 -2.41 9.60
CA LEU A 130 14.83 -2.10 9.37
C LEU A 130 15.77 -3.29 9.69
N GLY A 131 15.27 -4.30 10.40
CA GLY A 131 16.01 -5.52 10.70
C GLY A 131 15.21 -6.78 10.38
N ASP A 132 15.83 -7.94 10.62
CA ASP A 132 15.24 -9.26 10.35
C ASP A 132 14.36 -9.76 11.49
N ALA A 133 14.50 -9.17 12.68
CA ALA A 133 13.71 -9.50 13.84
C ALA A 133 12.27 -8.96 13.71
N PRO A 134 11.29 -9.64 14.31
CA PRO A 134 9.90 -9.22 14.23
C PRO A 134 9.72 -7.85 14.89
N ALA A 135 9.54 -6.82 14.07
CA ALA A 135 9.06 -5.53 14.52
C ALA A 135 7.54 -5.55 14.63
N PHE A 136 7.00 -4.77 15.55
CA PHE A 136 5.55 -4.58 15.61
C PHE A 136 5.08 -3.66 14.47
N PHE A 137 4.09 -4.08 13.68
CA PHE A 137 3.75 -3.38 12.42
C PHE A 137 3.15 -1.98 12.64
N CYS A 138 2.55 -1.69 13.79
CA CYS A 138 2.03 -0.35 14.08
C CYS A 138 3.11 0.57 14.63
N MET A 139 4.17 0.83 13.85
CA MET A 139 5.26 1.79 14.14
C MET A 139 6.50 1.23 14.86
N GLY A 140 6.70 -0.09 14.86
CA GLY A 140 7.86 -0.73 15.47
C GLY A 140 7.70 -0.97 16.96
N GLN A 141 8.79 -1.39 17.60
CA GLN A 141 8.94 -1.54 19.05
C GLN A 141 10.40 -1.27 19.43
N LEU A 142 10.69 -1.21 20.74
CA LEU A 142 12.05 -0.98 21.22
C LEU A 142 13.01 -2.00 20.58
N ASP A 143 14.15 -1.50 20.06
CA ASP A 143 15.18 -2.25 19.33
C ASP A 143 14.75 -2.93 18.02
N HIS A 144 13.50 -2.74 17.59
CA HIS A 144 12.96 -3.23 16.33
C HIS A 144 12.22 -2.12 15.60
N TYR A 145 13.01 -1.31 14.91
CA TYR A 145 12.56 -0.14 14.18
C TYR A 145 11.94 -0.49 12.83
N ILE A 146 11.06 0.39 12.36
CA ILE A 146 10.48 0.33 11.02
C ILE A 146 10.69 1.64 10.29
N ASN A 147 10.94 1.55 8.99
CA ASN A 147 10.90 2.65 8.05
C ASN A 147 9.49 2.73 7.45
N ILE A 148 8.92 3.93 7.39
CA ILE A 148 7.56 4.16 6.92
C ILE A 148 7.59 5.21 5.82
N TRP A 149 6.99 4.88 4.68
CA TRP A 149 6.78 5.81 3.58
C TRP A 149 5.33 6.23 3.59
N HIS A 150 5.07 7.47 3.95
CA HIS A 150 3.71 7.98 4.13
C HIS A 150 3.37 9.01 3.06
N TRP A 151 2.62 8.58 2.05
CA TRP A 151 2.05 9.47 1.05
C TRP A 151 0.90 10.28 1.64
N LYS A 152 0.86 11.58 1.34
CA LYS A 152 -0.16 12.50 1.83
C LYS A 152 -0.80 13.28 0.68
N ALA A 153 -2.13 13.25 0.60
CA ALA A 153 -2.89 13.88 -0.48
C ALA A 153 -2.66 15.39 -0.57
N ASP A 154 -2.54 16.09 0.56
CA ASP A 154 -2.26 17.52 0.59
C ASP A 154 -0.84 17.87 0.13
N TRP A 155 0.16 17.04 0.42
CA TRP A 155 1.52 17.24 -0.07
C TRP A 155 1.59 17.03 -1.59
N GLN A 156 0.83 16.06 -2.11
CA GLN A 156 0.66 15.90 -3.56
C GLN A 156 0.03 17.17 -4.18
N SER A 157 -1.04 17.68 -3.58
CA SER A 157 -1.71 18.91 -4.03
C SER A 157 -0.78 20.13 -4.00
N ASP A 158 0.05 20.27 -2.96
CA ASP A 158 1.05 21.33 -2.86
C ASP A 158 2.04 21.29 -4.05
N ILE A 159 2.54 20.10 -4.40
CA ILE A 159 3.47 19.91 -5.52
C ILE A 159 2.80 20.26 -6.85
N ASP A 160 1.61 19.71 -7.10
CA ASP A 160 0.89 19.91 -8.36
C ASP A 160 0.51 21.38 -8.57
N ARG A 161 0.02 22.07 -7.53
CA ARG A 161 -0.30 23.52 -7.61
C ARG A 161 0.95 24.37 -7.85
N ARG A 162 2.10 24.01 -7.28
CA ARG A 162 3.37 24.73 -7.55
C ARG A 162 3.85 24.50 -8.97
N ALA A 163 3.73 23.29 -9.49
CA ALA A 163 4.07 22.98 -10.87
C ALA A 163 3.19 23.79 -11.84
N ALA A 164 1.87 23.82 -11.63
CA ALA A 164 0.93 24.61 -12.43
C ALA A 164 1.28 26.11 -12.42
N LYS A 165 1.50 26.69 -11.23
CA LYS A 165 1.89 28.10 -11.10
C LYS A 165 3.23 28.42 -11.76
N ALA A 166 4.20 27.50 -11.73
CA ALA A 166 5.49 27.69 -12.40
C ALA A 166 5.34 27.71 -13.93
N MET A 167 4.35 26.97 -14.48
CA MET A 167 4.02 27.02 -15.91
C MET A 167 3.35 28.33 -16.28
N GLU A 168 2.40 28.83 -15.47
CA GLU A 168 1.75 30.14 -15.66
C GLU A 168 2.76 31.30 -15.68
N ARG A 169 3.70 31.33 -14.72
CA ARG A 169 4.73 32.39 -14.63
C ARG A 169 5.70 32.43 -15.80
N LYS A 170 5.85 31.34 -16.57
CA LYS A 170 6.66 31.35 -17.79
C LYS A 170 5.96 32.09 -18.95
N GLY A 171 4.67 32.37 -18.83
CA GLY A 171 3.87 33.13 -19.81
C GLY A 171 3.70 34.62 -19.50
N GLU A 172 3.94 35.05 -18.25
CA GLU A 172 3.64 36.43 -17.80
C GLU A 172 4.88 37.11 -17.19
N SER A 173 5.47 38.04 -17.93
CA SER A 173 6.51 38.94 -17.42
C SER A 173 5.88 40.21 -16.84
N GLY A 174 5.98 40.43 -15.53
CA GLY A 174 5.70 41.76 -14.94
C GLY A 174 4.84 41.82 -13.67
N GLU A 175 4.40 40.70 -13.09
CA GLU A 175 3.53 40.75 -11.90
C GLU A 175 4.30 41.01 -10.58
N VAL A 176 3.66 41.73 -9.66
CA VAL A 176 4.15 41.99 -8.29
C VAL A 176 4.37 40.66 -7.57
N ARG A 177 5.48 40.53 -6.82
CA ARG A 177 5.80 39.32 -6.02
C ARG A 177 4.70 39.07 -4.98
N ARG A 178 3.71 38.23 -5.31
CA ARG A 178 2.73 37.71 -4.35
C ARG A 178 3.45 36.76 -3.39
N PHE A 179 3.19 36.88 -2.09
CA PHE A 179 3.72 35.95 -1.10
C PHE A 179 3.41 34.51 -1.52
N GLU A 180 4.43 33.65 -1.45
CA GLU A 180 4.31 32.27 -1.86
C GLU A 180 3.84 31.42 -0.68
N VAL A 181 2.54 31.11 -0.65
CA VAL A 181 1.88 30.43 0.49
C VAL A 181 1.90 28.91 0.36
N ILE A 182 2.20 28.35 -0.82
CA ILE A 182 2.21 26.89 -1.01
C ILE A 182 3.52 26.31 -0.47
N PRO A 183 3.51 25.36 0.48
CA PRO A 183 4.72 24.73 0.99
C PRO A 183 5.61 24.15 -0.11
N ARG A 184 6.94 24.23 0.07
CA ARG A 184 7.89 23.50 -0.78
C ARG A 184 8.04 22.08 -0.25
N ARG A 185 7.74 21.10 -1.10
CA ARG A 185 7.88 19.67 -0.81
C ARG A 185 8.78 19.04 -1.85
N ALA A 186 9.78 18.28 -1.40
CA ALA A 186 10.65 17.51 -2.30
C ALA A 186 9.96 16.23 -2.83
N SER A 187 8.92 15.78 -2.13
CA SER A 187 8.10 14.62 -2.47
C SER A 187 6.73 14.72 -1.80
N SER A 188 5.72 14.05 -2.36
CA SER A 188 4.41 13.85 -1.73
C SER A 188 4.41 12.75 -0.66
N VAL A 189 5.55 12.06 -0.50
CA VAL A 189 5.80 11.02 0.49
C VAL A 189 6.74 11.56 1.55
N GLU A 190 6.33 11.41 2.81
CA GLU A 190 7.22 11.62 3.95
C GLU A 190 7.91 10.32 4.32
N ASP A 191 9.24 10.38 4.45
CA ASP A 191 10.07 9.28 4.91
C ASP A 191 10.26 9.35 6.42
N LEU A 192 9.78 8.34 7.13
CA LEU A 192 9.65 8.28 8.60
C LEU A 192 10.37 7.05 9.16
N VAL A 193 10.77 7.13 10.42
CA VAL A 193 11.21 5.99 11.24
C VAL A 193 10.33 5.90 12.48
N GLY A 194 10.02 4.67 12.91
CA GLY A 194 9.31 4.38 14.16
C GLY A 194 9.99 3.25 14.94
N GLY A 195 9.99 3.34 16.26
CA GLY A 195 10.48 2.35 17.22
C GLY A 195 9.46 2.05 18.31
N GLY A 196 8.18 2.26 18.01
CA GLY A 196 7.08 2.16 18.96
C GLY A 196 5.98 3.17 18.72
N PHE A 197 4.91 3.03 19.49
CA PHE A 197 3.86 4.03 19.53
C PHE A 197 4.40 5.39 19.96
N SER A 198 3.95 6.45 19.28
CA SER A 198 4.33 7.84 19.56
C SER A 198 5.80 8.20 19.32
N THR A 199 6.60 7.34 18.68
CA THR A 199 8.01 7.62 18.37
C THR A 199 8.25 7.97 16.90
N LEU A 200 7.19 8.21 16.12
CA LEU A 200 7.31 8.53 14.71
C LEU A 200 8.16 9.79 14.52
N THR A 201 9.23 9.65 13.74
CA THR A 201 10.21 10.70 13.52
C THR A 201 10.47 10.84 12.02
N SER A 202 10.32 12.06 11.49
CA SER A 202 10.68 12.36 10.10
C SER A 202 12.18 12.27 9.93
N LYS A 203 12.64 11.58 8.88
CA LYS A 203 14.06 11.53 8.55
C LYS A 203 14.58 12.91 8.17
N GLN A 204 15.84 13.19 8.50
CA GLN A 204 16.47 14.48 8.18
C GLN A 204 16.53 14.72 6.67
N LEU A 205 16.90 13.69 5.90
CA LEU A 205 16.90 13.74 4.45
C LEU A 205 15.55 13.24 3.90
N GLN A 206 14.82 14.15 3.24
CA GLN A 206 13.55 13.86 2.58
C GLN A 206 13.70 13.87 1.05
N GLY A 207 12.73 13.29 0.33
CA GLY A 207 12.65 13.35 -1.13
C GLY A 207 13.35 12.22 -1.87
N ARG A 208 13.94 11.24 -1.19
CA ARG A 208 14.43 10.01 -1.84
C ARG A 208 13.27 9.13 -2.29
N VAL A 209 12.27 8.98 -1.41
CA VAL A 209 11.02 8.30 -1.73
C VAL A 209 10.12 9.29 -2.44
N GLN A 210 9.73 8.96 -3.68
CA GLN A 210 8.91 9.80 -4.54
C GLN A 210 7.50 9.25 -4.63
N GLY A 211 6.52 10.13 -4.70
CA GLY A 211 5.12 9.78 -4.86
C GLY A 211 4.47 10.50 -6.01
N LYS A 212 3.53 9.83 -6.68
CA LYS A 212 2.58 10.43 -7.61
C LYS A 212 1.24 9.76 -7.43
N ALA A 213 0.17 10.54 -7.44
CA ALA A 213 -1.16 10.01 -7.24
C ALA A 213 -2.18 10.66 -8.16
N THR A 214 -3.25 9.92 -8.42
CA THR A 214 -4.46 10.39 -9.06
C THR A 214 -5.66 9.90 -8.28
N TRP A 215 -6.70 10.73 -8.25
CA TRP A 215 -8.01 10.36 -7.74
C TRP A 215 -9.00 10.52 -8.88
N LYS A 216 -9.76 9.46 -9.17
CA LYS A 216 -10.75 9.45 -10.24
C LYS A 216 -11.88 8.50 -9.88
N ASP A 217 -13.11 8.95 -10.05
CA ASP A 217 -14.33 8.14 -9.89
C ASP A 217 -14.39 7.36 -8.56
N GLY A 218 -14.00 7.99 -7.46
CA GLY A 218 -14.01 7.37 -6.13
C GLY A 218 -12.87 6.38 -5.87
N LEU A 219 -11.81 6.41 -6.68
CA LEU A 219 -10.63 5.55 -6.53
C LEU A 219 -9.37 6.40 -6.43
N TRP A 220 -8.62 6.19 -5.36
CA TRP A 220 -7.23 6.65 -5.28
C TRP A 220 -6.30 5.64 -5.94
N ARG A 221 -5.35 6.14 -6.73
CA ARG A 221 -4.21 5.39 -7.22
C ARG A 221 -2.94 6.13 -6.85
N VAL A 222 -2.07 5.49 -6.09
CA VAL A 222 -0.85 6.10 -5.58
C VAL A 222 0.34 5.25 -5.96
N VAL A 223 1.28 5.83 -6.71
CA VAL A 223 2.59 5.25 -6.94
C VAL A 223 3.55 5.80 -5.89
N ILE A 224 4.22 4.90 -5.16
CA ILE A 224 5.36 5.21 -4.29
C ILE A 224 6.58 4.48 -4.85
N ARG A 225 7.67 5.20 -5.09
CA ARG A 225 8.92 4.64 -5.62
C ARG A 225 10.15 5.13 -4.89
N ARG A 226 11.18 4.29 -4.85
CA ARG A 226 12.48 4.58 -4.23
C ARG A 226 13.58 3.82 -4.96
N PRO A 227 14.80 4.39 -5.10
CA PRO A 227 15.98 3.59 -5.40
C PRO A 227 16.18 2.44 -4.39
N LEU A 228 16.70 1.30 -4.83
CA LEU A 228 16.99 0.15 -3.98
C LEU A 228 18.19 0.41 -3.07
N ALA A 229 19.28 0.93 -3.64
CA ALA A 229 20.44 1.39 -2.89
C ALA A 229 20.07 2.64 -2.07
N GLY A 230 20.79 2.91 -0.98
CA GLY A 230 20.56 4.06 -0.10
C GLY A 230 21.84 4.49 0.63
N PRO A 231 22.05 5.79 0.89
CA PRO A 231 23.22 6.26 1.65
C PRO A 231 23.06 6.02 3.17
N ASP A 232 21.83 5.87 3.66
CA ASP A 232 21.47 5.74 5.07
C ASP A 232 20.97 4.31 5.35
N GLN A 233 21.90 3.34 5.31
CA GLN A 233 21.58 1.91 5.42
C GLN A 233 20.98 1.51 6.77
N GLU A 234 21.19 2.32 7.82
CA GLU A 234 20.69 2.05 9.17
C GLU A 234 19.20 2.43 9.31
N ASN A 235 18.74 3.44 8.55
CA ASN A 235 17.35 3.95 8.63
C ASN A 235 16.57 3.79 7.32
N GLU A 236 17.06 3.00 6.38
CA GLU A 236 16.36 2.60 5.16
C GLU A 236 16.14 1.10 5.12
N ALA A 237 14.92 0.69 4.79
CA ALA A 237 14.62 -0.72 4.64
C ALA A 237 15.44 -1.33 3.50
N ARG A 238 16.09 -2.46 3.79
CA ARG A 238 16.89 -3.24 2.86
C ARG A 238 15.97 -3.98 1.89
N LEU A 239 15.89 -3.48 0.66
CA LEU A 239 15.14 -4.10 -0.44
C LEU A 239 16.16 -4.59 -1.46
N GLU A 240 16.40 -5.90 -1.46
CA GLU A 240 17.40 -6.55 -2.32
C GLU A 240 16.69 -7.53 -3.27
N PRO A 241 16.94 -7.47 -4.58
CA PRO A 241 16.41 -8.45 -5.52
C PRO A 241 16.80 -9.89 -5.13
N GLY A 242 15.82 -10.81 -5.19
CA GLY A 242 15.98 -12.20 -4.75
C GLY A 242 15.74 -12.42 -3.25
N ARG A 243 15.53 -11.37 -2.47
CA ARG A 243 15.23 -11.45 -1.03
C ARG A 243 13.72 -11.42 -0.78
N ILE A 244 13.29 -12.14 0.25
CA ILE A 244 11.95 -11.98 0.84
C ILE A 244 12.06 -11.01 2.01
N GLN A 245 11.25 -9.95 1.97
CA GLN A 245 11.11 -8.95 3.02
C GLN A 245 9.68 -9.00 3.57
N THR A 246 9.42 -8.39 4.71
CA THR A 246 8.06 -8.13 5.19
C THR A 246 7.63 -6.68 4.93
N ILE A 247 6.35 -6.50 4.64
CA ILE A 247 5.75 -5.20 4.31
C ILE A 247 4.36 -5.10 4.96
N SER A 248 4.01 -3.93 5.46
CA SER A 248 2.69 -3.63 6.02
C SER A 248 2.14 -2.35 5.41
N PHE A 249 0.83 -2.14 5.56
CA PHE A 249 0.17 -0.99 4.97
C PHE A 249 -0.78 -0.32 5.95
N ALA A 250 -1.01 0.97 5.72
CA ALA A 250 -2.08 1.68 6.37
C ALA A 250 -2.72 2.69 5.42
N VAL A 251 -4.02 2.91 5.58
CA VAL A 251 -4.83 3.85 4.78
C VAL A 251 -5.60 4.75 5.71
N TRP A 252 -5.67 6.03 5.37
CA TRP A 252 -6.44 7.05 6.07
C TRP A 252 -7.41 7.70 5.09
N ASN A 253 -8.70 7.69 5.45
CA ASN A 253 -9.75 8.45 4.79
C ASN A 253 -10.05 9.74 5.58
N GLY A 254 -9.84 10.89 4.93
CA GLY A 254 -9.98 12.20 5.55
C GLY A 254 -11.42 12.55 5.92
N GLU A 255 -12.40 12.14 5.10
CA GLU A 255 -13.83 12.34 5.36
C GLU A 255 -14.29 11.61 6.63
N ASN A 256 -13.79 10.39 6.84
CA ASN A 256 -14.01 9.62 8.07
C ASN A 256 -13.15 10.08 9.25
N LYS A 257 -12.46 11.23 9.12
CA LYS A 257 -11.61 11.84 10.16
C LYS A 257 -10.44 10.95 10.61
N GLU A 258 -10.05 9.99 9.78
CA GLU A 258 -8.92 9.11 10.06
C GLU A 258 -7.63 9.92 10.08
N ARG A 259 -6.82 9.72 11.13
CA ARG A 259 -5.53 10.40 11.36
C ARG A 259 -4.71 9.68 12.40
N ASN A 260 -3.39 9.81 12.35
CA ASN A 260 -2.47 9.17 13.30
C ASN A 260 -2.77 7.67 13.43
N GLY A 261 -3.09 7.18 14.63
CA GLY A 261 -3.46 5.78 14.87
C GLY A 261 -4.86 5.38 14.40
N GLN A 262 -5.77 6.32 14.12
CA GLN A 262 -7.11 6.03 13.60
C GLN A 262 -6.99 5.83 12.09
N LYS A 263 -6.94 4.56 11.66
CA LYS A 263 -6.65 4.18 10.27
C LYS A 263 -7.07 2.74 9.99
N ALA A 264 -7.21 2.43 8.72
CA ALA A 264 -7.24 1.06 8.24
C ALA A 264 -5.81 0.51 8.19
N VAL A 265 -5.60 -0.75 8.59
CA VAL A 265 -4.28 -1.41 8.60
C VAL A 265 -4.33 -2.76 7.91
N ALA A 266 -3.24 -3.06 7.19
CA ALA A 266 -2.88 -4.39 6.77
C ALA A 266 -1.61 -4.79 7.54
N PRO A 267 -1.59 -5.94 8.24
CA PRO A 267 -0.43 -6.37 9.04
C PRO A 267 0.75 -6.77 8.13
N TRP A 268 1.71 -7.51 8.67
CA TRP A 268 2.83 -8.01 7.88
C TRP A 268 2.38 -9.02 6.81
N PHE A 269 2.70 -8.70 5.56
CA PHE A 269 2.71 -9.60 4.41
C PHE A 269 4.15 -9.85 3.96
N GLN A 270 4.36 -10.91 3.19
CA GLN A 270 5.66 -11.19 2.59
C GLN A 270 5.77 -10.47 1.24
N LEU A 271 6.81 -9.65 1.10
CA LEU A 271 7.25 -9.03 -0.15
C LEU A 271 8.35 -9.90 -0.77
N SER A 272 8.05 -10.55 -1.89
CA SER A 272 9.03 -11.29 -2.69
C SER A 272 9.54 -10.40 -3.81
N ILE A 273 10.82 -10.03 -3.79
CA ILE A 273 11.43 -9.22 -4.85
C ILE A 273 12.09 -10.17 -5.83
N ASP A 274 11.64 -10.18 -7.10
CA ASP A 274 12.21 -11.07 -8.11
C ASP A 274 13.74 -10.87 -8.23
N PRO A 275 14.55 -11.92 -8.42
CA PRO A 275 15.98 -11.76 -8.64
C PRO A 275 16.25 -11.02 -9.96
N VAL A 276 17.33 -10.25 -10.02
CA VAL A 276 17.83 -9.71 -11.29
C VAL A 276 18.47 -10.86 -12.07
N VAL A 277 17.76 -11.39 -13.06
CA VAL A 277 18.33 -12.35 -13.99
C VAL A 277 19.11 -11.53 -15.03
N LYS A 278 20.41 -11.80 -15.20
CA LYS A 278 21.14 -11.30 -16.38
C LYS A 278 20.49 -11.94 -17.60
N LEU A 279 19.75 -11.15 -18.38
CA LEU A 279 19.27 -11.54 -19.71
C LEU A 279 20.47 -11.75 -20.65
#